data_AF-X1AL78-F1
#
_entry.id   AF-X1AL78-F1
#
_cell.length_a   1.000
_cell.length_b   1.000
_cell.length_c   1.000
_cell.angle_alpha   90.00
_cell.angle_beta   90.00
_cell.angle_gamma   90.00
#
_symmetry.space_group_name_H-M   'P 1'
#
loop_
_entity.id
_entity.type
_entity.pdbx_description
1 polymer ?
#
loop_
_entity_poly.entity_id
_entity_poly.type
_entity_poly.pdbx_seq_one_letter_code
_entity_poly.pdbx_strand_id
1 'polypeptide(L)'
;MPYIKKESRERYTALSSFPEILTKGDLEYCIFRLMKKYMSTRDYRYSNLHDTVYAAAHCADEFRRRFLDGREDIAIVENGDI
;
A
#
# COMPACT_ATOMS: atom_id res chain seq x y z
N MET A 1 0.29 -2.80 -8.82
CA MET A 1 0.33 -1.39 -9.26
C MET A 1 0.48 -1.29 -10.78
N PRO A 2 -0.62 -1.12 -11.53
CA PRO A 2 -0.61 -0.97 -12.99
C PRO A 2 0.02 0.37 -13.44
N TYR A 3 0.05 1.37 -12.57
CA TYR A 3 0.45 2.74 -12.89
C TYR A 3 1.97 2.99 -12.82
N ILE A 4 2.76 2.03 -12.32
CA ILE A 4 4.22 2.09 -12.33
C ILE A 4 4.80 1.21 -13.45
N LYS A 5 5.58 1.83 -14.34
CA LYS A 5 6.30 1.14 -15.42
C LYS A 5 7.20 0.06 -14.82
N LYS A 6 7.28 -1.11 -15.47
CA LYS A 6 8.07 -2.25 -14.98
C LYS A 6 9.52 -1.86 -14.68
N GLU A 7 10.16 -1.13 -15.58
CA GLU A 7 11.53 -0.60 -15.45
C GLU A 7 11.71 0.32 -14.24
N SER A 8 10.66 1.03 -13.83
CA SER A 8 10.71 1.91 -12.66
C SER A 8 10.55 1.17 -11.35
N ARG A 9 10.06 -0.09 -11.36
CA ARG A 9 9.81 -0.86 -10.12
C ARG A 9 11.09 -1.14 -9.36
N GLU A 10 12.17 -1.47 -10.07
CA GLU A 10 13.47 -1.81 -9.47
C GLU A 10 14.00 -0.69 -8.55
N ARG A 11 13.73 0.57 -8.90
CA ARG A 11 14.09 1.75 -8.09
C ARG A 11 13.42 1.76 -6.72
N TYR A 12 12.27 1.10 -6.58
CA TYR A 12 11.49 1.06 -5.35
C TYR A 12 11.53 -0.33 -4.68
N THR A 13 11.93 -1.37 -5.41
CA THR A 13 12.20 -2.70 -4.84
C THR A 13 13.39 -2.67 -3.89
N ALA A 14 14.36 -1.78 -4.13
CA ALA A 14 15.52 -1.55 -3.28
C ALA A 14 15.27 -0.52 -2.15
N LEU A 15 14.09 -0.52 -1.52
CA LEU A 15 13.87 0.21 -0.25
C LEU A 15 14.67 -0.49 0.85
N SER A 16 15.98 -0.22 0.89
CA SER A 16 16.99 -0.97 1.63
C SER A 16 16.88 -0.88 3.16
N SER A 17 15.92 -0.11 3.70
CA SER A 17 15.64 -0.13 5.14
C SER A 17 14.21 0.35 5.43
N PHE A 18 13.33 -0.58 5.80
CA PHE A 18 12.22 -0.27 6.68
C PHE A 18 12.63 -0.63 8.11
N PRO A 19 12.12 0.08 9.14
CA PRO A 19 12.20 -0.43 10.50
C PRO A 19 11.49 -1.78 10.58
N GLU A 20 11.77 -2.55 11.63
CA GLU A 20 11.00 -3.76 11.92
C GLU A 20 9.52 -3.39 12.13
N ILE A 21 8.62 -4.06 11.40
CA ILE A 21 7.18 -3.82 11.46
C ILE A 21 6.56 -5.01 12.19
N LEU A 22 6.26 -4.84 13.47
CA LEU A 22 5.80 -5.93 14.34
C LEU A 22 4.28 -5.93 14.51
N THR A 23 3.68 -4.74 14.46
CA THR A 23 2.24 -4.55 14.72
C THR A 23 1.55 -3.85 13.55
N LYS A 24 0.22 -3.96 13.54
CA LYS A 24 -0.63 -3.16 12.64
C LYS A 24 -0.34 -1.66 12.77
N GLY A 25 -0.14 -1.18 14.00
CA GLY A 25 0.18 0.24 14.26
C GLY A 25 1.50 0.69 13.64
N ASP A 26 2.53 -0.17 13.66
CA ASP A 26 3.82 0.13 13.04
C ASP A 26 3.68 0.28 11.52
N LEU A 27 2.88 -0.58 10.90
CA LEU A 27 2.58 -0.52 9.47
C LEU A 27 1.83 0.77 9.11
N GLU A 28 0.77 1.08 9.86
CA GLU A 28 -0.02 2.31 9.68
C GLU A 28 0.87 3.56 9.79
N TYR A 29 1.75 3.60 10.79
CA TYR A 29 2.69 4.69 10.97
C TYR A 29 3.71 4.79 9.83
N CYS A 30 4.22 3.66 9.32
CA CYS A 30 5.12 3.65 8.17
C CYS A 30 4.44 4.22 6.91
N ILE A 31 3.19 3.82 6.63
CA ILE A 31 2.40 4.35 5.52
C ILE A 31 2.20 5.87 5.68
N PHE A 32 1.79 6.31 6.88
CA PHE A 32 1.63 7.74 7.17
C PHE A 32 2.93 8.53 6.95
N ARG A 33 4.07 8.00 7.38
CA ARG A 33 5.39 8.63 7.19
C ARG A 33 5.78 8.73 5.72
N LEU A 34 5.44 7.73 4.90
CA LEU A 34 5.62 7.77 3.45
C LEU A 34 4.74 8.85 2.80
N MET A 35 3.46 8.91 3.18
CA MET A 35 2.53 9.95 2.73
C MET A 35 3.03 11.35 3.08
N LYS A 36 3.50 11.54 4.32
CA LYS A 36 4.10 12.81 4.78
C LYS A 36 5.34 13.17 3.97
N LYS A 37 6.21 12.21 3.65
CA LYS A 37 7.40 12.43 2.81
C LYS A 37 7.04 12.77 1.37
N TYR A 38 6.00 12.16 0.82
CA TYR A 38 5.48 12.52 -0.50
C TYR A 38 4.97 13.97 -0.51
N MET A 39 4.23 14.39 0.52
CA MET A 39 3.71 15.75 0.62
C MET A 39 4.75 16.83 0.98
N SER A 40 5.89 16.48 1.60
CA SER A 40 6.89 17.47 2.04
C SER A 40 7.57 18.25 0.92
N THR A 41 7.37 17.84 -0.34
CA THR A 41 7.93 18.47 -1.54
C THR A 41 6.85 19.11 -2.42
N ARG A 42 5.60 19.17 -1.96
CA ARG A 42 4.43 19.58 -2.73
C ARG A 42 3.69 20.70 -2.03
N ASP A 43 2.99 21.51 -2.83
CA ASP A 43 2.09 22.53 -2.30
C ASP A 43 0.96 21.90 -1.48
N TYR A 44 0.60 22.58 -0.39
CA TYR A 44 -0.52 22.19 0.47
C TYR A 44 -1.86 22.57 -0.17
N ARG A 45 -2.28 21.82 -1.19
CA ARG A 45 -3.55 22.00 -1.91
C ARG A 45 -4.37 20.72 -1.88
N TYR A 46 -5.68 20.85 -2.02
CA TYR A 46 -6.64 19.75 -1.95
C TYR A 46 -6.28 18.59 -2.89
N SER A 47 -5.94 18.90 -4.16
CA SER A 47 -5.59 17.87 -5.15
C SER A 47 -4.42 16.99 -4.71
N ASN A 48 -3.35 17.60 -4.17
CA ASN A 48 -2.18 16.87 -3.72
C ASN A 48 -2.48 16.00 -2.48
N LEU A 49 -3.29 16.52 -1.55
CA LEU A 49 -3.74 15.77 -0.38
C LEU A 49 -4.62 14.58 -0.80
N HIS A 50 -5.56 14.82 -1.71
CA HIS A 50 -6.44 13.82 -2.29
C HIS A 50 -5.64 12.70 -2.96
N ASP A 51 -4.71 13.05 -3.86
CA ASP A 51 -3.85 12.08 -4.55
C ASP A 51 -3.03 11.23 -3.57
N THR A 52 -2.54 11.85 -2.48
CA THR A 52 -1.77 11.14 -1.45
C THR A 52 -2.61 10.10 -0.71
N VAL A 53 -3.84 10.45 -0.34
CA VAL A 53 -4.77 9.53 0.33
C VAL A 53 -5.19 8.40 -0.61
N TYR A 54 -5.53 8.73 -1.85
CA TYR A 54 -5.95 7.74 -2.85
C TYR A 54 -4.81 6.81 -3.25
N ALA A 55 -3.55 7.28 -3.27
CA ALA A 55 -2.41 6.40 -3.46
C ALA A 55 -2.33 5.31 -2.39
N ALA A 56 -2.55 5.66 -1.11
CA ALA A 56 -2.57 4.69 -0.02
C ALA A 56 -3.76 3.72 -0.13
N ALA A 57 -4.95 4.22 -0.48
CA ALA A 57 -6.13 3.38 -0.70
C ALA A 57 -5.92 2.37 -1.84
N HIS A 58 -5.38 2.82 -2.98
CA HIS A 58 -5.05 1.93 -4.10
C HIS A 58 -3.99 0.88 -3.74
N CYS A 59 -3.04 1.20 -2.86
CA CYS A 59 -2.10 0.21 -2.31
C CYS A 59 -2.82 -0.87 -1.50
N ALA A 60 -3.74 -0.46 -0.63
CA ALA A 60 -4.52 -1.37 0.21
C ALA A 60 -5.41 -2.29 -0.64
N ASP A 61 -6.10 -1.73 -1.65
CA ASP A 61 -6.93 -2.51 -2.57
C ASP A 61 -6.13 -3.53 -3.37
N GLU A 62 -4.96 -3.15 -3.88
CA GLU A 62 -4.09 -4.08 -4.61
C GLU A 62 -3.54 -5.18 -3.68
N PHE A 63 -3.28 -4.89 -2.41
CA PHE A 63 -2.89 -5.90 -1.43
C PHE A 63 -4.04 -6.86 -1.15
N ARG A 64 -5.24 -6.33 -0.87
CA ARG A 64 -6.46 -7.12 -0.68
C ARG A 64 -6.68 -8.09 -1.84
N ARG A 65 -6.73 -7.56 -3.07
CA ARG A 65 -6.99 -8.34 -4.29
C ARG A 65 -5.98 -9.46 -4.54
N ARG A 66 -4.72 -9.26 -4.15
CA ARG A 66 -3.65 -10.24 -4.40
C ARG A 66 -3.48 -11.27 -3.30
N PHE A 67 -3.84 -10.92 -2.07
CA PHE A 67 -3.50 -11.72 -0.89
C PHE A 67 -4.69 -12.05 -0.03
N LEU A 68 -5.56 -11.08 0.28
CA LEU A 68 -6.72 -11.31 1.13
C LEU A 68 -7.79 -12.10 0.38
N ASP A 69 -8.18 -11.63 -0.81
CA ASP A 69 -9.22 -12.28 -1.61
C ASP A 69 -8.80 -13.73 -1.95
N GLY A 70 -7.53 -13.94 -2.32
CA GLY A 70 -7.01 -15.29 -2.57
C GLY A 70 -6.99 -16.20 -1.33
N ARG A 71 -6.84 -15.63 -0.13
CA ARG A 71 -6.99 -16.39 1.13
C ARG A 71 -8.44 -16.73 1.40
N GLU A 72 -9.36 -15.80 1.12
CA GLU A 72 -10.80 -16.01 1.28
C GLU A 72 -11.29 -17.11 0.33
N ASP A 73 -10.85 -17.10 -0.94
CA ASP A 73 -11.15 -18.15 -1.91
C ASP A 73 -10.73 -19.54 -1.40
N ILE A 74 -9.53 -19.66 -0.83
CA ILE A 74 -9.05 -20.93 -0.24
C ILE A 74 -9.93 -21.34 0.95
N ALA A 75 -10.25 -20.40 1.84
CA ALA A 75 -11.07 -20.67 3.02
C ALA A 75 -12.50 -21.12 2.65
N ILE A 76 -13.08 -20.56 1.58
CA ILE A 76 -14.38 -20.97 1.03
C ILE A 76 -14.30 -22.40 0.49
N VAL A 77 -13.24 -22.75 -0.25
CA VAL A 77 -13.03 -24.11 -0.75
C VAL A 77 -12.91 -25.12 0.41
N GLU A 78 -12.24 -24.74 1.50
CA GLU A 78 -11.98 -25.61 2.65
C GLU A 78 -13.19 -25.78 3.58
N ASN A 79 -13.93 -24.70 3.84
CA ASN A 79 -14.96 -24.66 4.89
C ASN A 79 -16.39 -24.54 4.35
N GLY A 80 -16.54 -24.37 3.03
CA GLY A 80 -17.79 -23.97 2.41
C GLY A 80 -18.02 -22.46 2.50
N ASP A 81 -18.85 -21.96 1.60
CA ASP A 81 -19.43 -20.61 1.73
C ASP A 81 -20.64 -20.65 2.67
N ILE A 82 -21.02 -19.51 3.24
CA ILE A 82 -22.25 -19.39 4.05
C ILE A 82 -23.50 -19.54 3.18
#